data_AF-A0A349PBV8-F1
#
_entry.id   AF-A0A349PBV8-F1
#
_cell.length_a   1.000
_cell.length_b   1.000
_cell.length_c   1.000
_cell.angle_alpha   90.00
_cell.angle_beta   90.00
_cell.angle_gamma   90.00
#
_symmetry.space_group_name_H-M   'P 1'
#
loop_
_entity.id
_entity.type
_entity.pdbx_description
1 polymer ?
#
loop_
_entity_poly.entity_id
_entity_poly.type
_entity_poly.pdbx_seq_one_letter_code
_entity_poly.pdbx_strand_id
1 'polypeptide(L)'
;MKKYISWLTLACLLAGSAPYAALASGQAIHLMTASKAVKKIKSKGLESLLDEKRRWFLSGAIFPDTGGHTSDEFSKFLHGGKFLNAYADYIVETCGKDFNTHCKDRMAHFLGVLTHIRSDIRFDRYFVTRVRKECKFKDVSNNAQYWADNHLDPIAVCKHRDFGAKYGLTYIEKVECPDDTLLAVFKNAGTKYTRDNIKKGLKEQEDMLQMEFKLKDYGILCESYLANGSIRDTATDGRDCHCGKLGLPRDCTCNYWDQCPWGSREENYYSGNKVEGSIDDMGEDVMPDWLETTYDALMAAIKKGKDAPVFAKKGDWPAQDLCRMWIPSSAKYCD
;
A
#
# COMPACT_ATOMS: atom_id res chain seq x y z
N MET A 1 51.32 16.15 18.35
CA MET A 1 50.21 16.68 17.53
C MET A 1 48.97 15.82 17.75
N LYS A 2 48.03 16.28 18.59
CA LYS A 2 46.77 15.59 18.87
C LYS A 2 45.81 15.80 17.69
N LYS A 3 45.35 14.72 17.07
CA LYS A 3 44.46 14.73 15.91
C LYS A 3 43.08 15.22 16.33
N TYR A 4 42.72 16.45 15.93
CA TYR A 4 41.35 16.93 15.96
C TYR A 4 40.60 16.24 14.81
N ILE A 5 40.02 15.07 15.09
CA ILE A 5 38.98 14.52 14.23
C ILE A 5 37.77 15.44 14.45
N SER A 6 37.46 16.22 13.43
CA SER A 6 36.35 17.17 13.41
C SER A 6 35.04 16.44 13.73
N TRP A 7 34.35 16.88 14.78
CA TRP A 7 33.04 16.36 15.18
C TRP A 7 31.99 16.45 14.04
N LEU A 8 32.20 17.32 13.05
CA LEU A 8 31.37 17.39 11.85
C LEU A 8 31.48 16.15 10.96
N THR A 9 32.66 15.52 10.86
CA THR A 9 32.86 14.32 10.04
C THR A 9 32.21 13.10 10.70
N LEU A 10 32.22 13.02 12.04
CA LEU A 10 31.55 11.96 12.80
C LEU A 10 30.02 12.11 12.76
N ALA A 11 29.50 13.34 12.77
CA ALA A 11 28.07 13.62 12.61
C ALA A 11 27.54 13.24 11.21
N CYS A 12 28.29 13.50 10.14
CA CYS A 12 27.92 13.05 8.79
C CYS A 12 28.00 11.52 8.62
N LEU A 13 28.92 10.84 9.32
CA LEU A 13 29.05 9.38 9.28
C LEU A 13 27.95 8.65 10.09
N LEU A 14 27.40 9.28 11.14
CA LEU A 14 26.30 8.73 11.93
C LEU A 14 24.92 9.07 11.36
N ALA A 15 24.79 10.15 10.58
CA ALA A 15 23.55 10.48 9.87
C ALA A 15 23.31 9.61 8.62
N GLY A 16 24.34 8.95 8.08
CA GLY A 16 24.25 8.10 6.88
C GLY A 16 23.90 6.63 7.13
N SER A 17 23.62 6.22 8.37
CA SER A 17 23.39 4.81 8.73
C SER A 17 21.97 4.48 9.18
N ALA A 18 20.98 5.33 8.87
CA ALA A 18 19.59 4.89 8.98
C ALA A 18 19.37 3.72 8.00
N PRO A 19 18.92 2.54 8.47
CA PRO A 19 18.73 1.40 7.59
C PRO A 19 17.63 1.70 6.58
N TYR A 20 18.03 2.02 5.35
CA TYR A 20 17.17 2.15 4.17
C TYR A 20 16.44 0.84 3.79
N ALA A 21 16.71 -0.25 4.50
CA ALA A 21 16.05 -1.54 4.32
C ALA A 21 14.58 -1.56 4.81
N ALA A 22 14.06 -0.45 5.33
CA ALA A 22 12.67 -0.28 5.74
C ALA A 22 11.80 0.42 4.67
N LEU A 23 12.30 0.55 3.42
CA LEU A 23 11.61 1.18 2.29
C LEU A 23 10.58 0.27 1.60
N ALA A 24 10.23 -0.89 2.19
CA ALA A 24 9.25 -1.82 1.62
C ALA A 24 7.86 -1.54 2.16
N SER A 25 7.06 -0.81 1.40
CA SER A 25 5.62 -0.94 1.45
C SER A 25 5.12 -0.46 0.11
N GLY A 26 4.21 -1.18 -0.55
CA GLY A 26 3.71 -0.87 -1.91
C GLY A 26 2.84 0.40 -1.96
N GLN A 27 3.06 1.35 -1.05
CA GLN A 27 2.24 2.51 -0.76
C GLN A 27 2.09 3.42 -1.97
N ALA A 28 3.18 3.80 -2.61
CA ALA A 28 3.16 4.61 -3.82
C ALA A 28 2.35 3.91 -4.92
N ILE A 29 2.54 2.60 -5.11
CA ILE A 29 1.76 1.83 -6.09
C ILE A 29 0.28 1.78 -5.73
N HIS A 30 -0.08 1.60 -4.46
CA HIS A 30 -1.47 1.62 -4.02
C HIS A 30 -2.11 2.98 -4.24
N LEU A 31 -1.41 4.05 -3.87
CA LEU A 31 -1.85 5.42 -4.09
C LEU A 31 -2.05 5.70 -5.57
N MET A 32 -1.16 5.21 -6.43
CA MET A 32 -1.29 5.36 -7.88
C MET A 32 -2.49 4.60 -8.43
N THR A 33 -2.66 3.35 -8.01
CA THR A 33 -3.78 2.49 -8.40
C THR A 33 -5.11 3.10 -7.99
N ALA A 34 -5.22 3.49 -6.71
CA ALA A 34 -6.40 4.16 -6.16
C ALA A 34 -6.71 5.47 -6.89
N SER A 35 -5.69 6.29 -7.16
CA SER A 35 -5.86 7.56 -7.85
C SER A 35 -6.30 7.42 -9.32
N LYS A 36 -5.85 6.36 -10.01
CA LYS A 36 -6.35 6.04 -11.36
C LYS A 36 -7.78 5.53 -11.32
N ALA A 37 -8.10 4.67 -10.35
CA ALA A 37 -9.45 4.12 -10.17
C ALA A 37 -10.52 5.20 -10.06
N VAL A 38 -10.27 6.22 -9.21
CA VAL A 38 -11.20 7.33 -9.01
C VAL A 38 -11.55 8.04 -10.32
N LYS A 39 -10.59 8.21 -11.25
CA LYS A 39 -10.81 8.91 -12.53
C LYS A 39 -11.67 8.15 -13.53
N LYS A 40 -11.95 6.87 -13.26
CA LYS A 40 -12.70 5.97 -14.15
C LYS A 40 -14.06 5.61 -13.57
N ILE A 41 -14.40 6.11 -12.39
CA ILE A 41 -15.72 5.96 -11.78
C ILE A 41 -16.73 6.73 -12.64
N LYS A 42 -17.81 6.06 -13.00
CA LYS A 42 -18.98 6.51 -13.75
C LYS A 42 -20.13 6.90 -12.82
N SER A 43 -20.21 6.27 -11.64
CA SER A 43 -21.23 6.56 -10.62
C SER A 43 -21.00 7.96 -10.04
N LYS A 44 -21.85 8.92 -10.41
CA LYS A 44 -21.76 10.31 -9.93
C LYS A 44 -21.78 10.45 -8.41
N GLY A 45 -22.50 9.56 -7.73
CA GLY A 45 -22.57 9.58 -6.26
C GLY A 45 -21.25 9.17 -5.63
N LEU A 46 -20.63 8.11 -6.15
CA LEU A 46 -19.33 7.66 -5.69
C LEU A 46 -18.20 8.62 -6.10
N GLU A 47 -18.20 9.08 -7.34
CA GLU A 47 -17.25 10.09 -7.83
C GLU A 47 -17.26 11.33 -6.93
N SER A 48 -18.45 11.89 -6.67
CA SER A 48 -18.60 13.05 -5.79
C SER A 48 -18.12 12.77 -4.36
N LEU A 49 -18.36 11.58 -3.82
CA LEU A 49 -17.87 11.19 -2.50
C LEU A 49 -16.34 11.15 -2.47
N LEU A 50 -15.72 10.47 -3.44
CA LEU A 50 -14.27 10.27 -3.47
C LEU A 50 -13.51 11.54 -3.86
N ASP A 51 -14.14 12.46 -4.58
CA ASP A 51 -13.58 13.80 -4.80
C ASP A 51 -13.64 14.66 -3.52
N GLU A 52 -14.79 14.70 -2.84
CA GLU A 52 -14.96 15.42 -1.58
C GLU A 52 -14.03 14.87 -0.49
N LYS A 53 -13.91 13.54 -0.41
CA LYS A 53 -13.21 12.81 0.65
C LYS A 53 -11.94 12.13 0.18
N ARG A 54 -11.28 12.70 -0.84
CA ARG A 54 -10.10 12.09 -1.47
C ARG A 54 -9.00 11.71 -0.49
N ARG A 55 -8.71 12.57 0.49
CA ARG A 55 -7.67 12.29 1.51
C ARG A 55 -8.00 11.05 2.37
N TRP A 56 -9.26 10.88 2.76
CA TRP A 56 -9.71 9.70 3.50
C TRP A 56 -9.60 8.43 2.66
N PHE A 57 -10.05 8.50 1.41
CA PHE A 57 -9.92 7.38 0.48
C PHE A 57 -8.47 6.96 0.24
N LEU A 58 -7.60 7.93 -0.04
CA LEU A 58 -6.18 7.64 -0.24
C LEU A 58 -5.51 7.13 1.04
N SER A 59 -5.87 7.66 2.22
CA SER A 59 -5.37 7.15 3.51
C SER A 59 -5.79 5.71 3.74
N GLY A 60 -7.02 5.34 3.38
CA GLY A 60 -7.46 3.95 3.38
C GLY A 60 -6.68 3.10 2.37
N ALA A 61 -6.35 3.62 1.19
CA ALA A 61 -5.64 2.88 0.14
C ALA A 61 -4.21 2.47 0.49
N ILE A 62 -3.64 3.04 1.54
CA ILE A 62 -2.33 2.64 2.09
C ILE A 62 -2.46 2.02 3.49
N PHE A 63 -3.68 1.98 4.03
CA PHE A 63 -3.95 1.42 5.34
C PHE A 63 -4.37 -0.05 5.21
N PRO A 64 -3.79 -0.97 6.00
CA PRO A 64 -2.64 -0.85 6.89
C PRO A 64 -1.46 -1.63 6.32
N ASP A 65 -0.73 -0.98 5.43
CA ASP A 65 0.55 -1.50 5.00
C ASP A 65 1.64 -0.97 5.94
N THR A 66 2.07 -1.83 6.87
CA THR A 66 3.15 -1.53 7.82
C THR A 66 4.45 -2.26 7.45
N GLY A 67 4.54 -2.87 6.25
CA GLY A 67 5.76 -3.54 5.79
C GLY A 67 6.25 -4.68 6.71
N GLY A 68 5.37 -5.25 7.55
CA GLY A 68 5.74 -6.26 8.55
C GLY A 68 6.44 -5.72 9.82
N HIS A 69 6.45 -4.40 10.04
CA HIS A 69 7.09 -3.79 11.22
C HIS A 69 6.24 -3.87 12.50
N THR A 70 4.91 -3.78 12.38
CA THR A 70 4.00 -4.22 13.45
C THR A 70 3.98 -5.74 13.51
N SER A 71 3.88 -6.33 14.70
CA SER A 71 3.73 -7.78 14.89
C SER A 71 2.82 -8.36 13.80
N ASP A 72 3.35 -9.26 12.98
CA ASP A 72 2.71 -9.90 11.82
C ASP A 72 1.19 -10.07 11.94
N GLU A 73 0.71 -10.44 13.13
CA GLU A 73 -0.70 -10.65 13.42
C GLU A 73 -1.60 -9.43 13.19
N PHE A 74 -1.15 -8.21 13.54
CA PHE A 74 -1.97 -6.99 13.40
C PHE A 74 -2.22 -6.66 11.93
N SER A 75 -1.14 -6.58 11.14
CA SER A 75 -1.25 -6.33 9.70
C SER A 75 -2.02 -7.46 9.01
N LYS A 76 -1.71 -8.74 9.31
CA LYS A 76 -2.46 -9.88 8.76
C LYS A 76 -3.95 -9.84 9.11
N PHE A 77 -4.30 -9.47 10.34
CA PHE A 77 -5.70 -9.38 10.75
C PHE A 77 -6.47 -8.34 9.94
N LEU A 78 -5.85 -7.20 9.66
CA LEU A 78 -6.46 -6.11 8.93
C LEU A 78 -6.71 -6.42 7.44
N HIS A 79 -5.96 -7.36 6.87
CA HIS A 79 -6.23 -7.90 5.53
C HIS A 79 -7.34 -8.97 5.54
N GLY A 80 -7.74 -9.45 6.72
CA GLY A 80 -8.68 -10.54 6.88
C GLY A 80 -10.15 -10.10 6.77
N GLY A 81 -10.99 -11.02 6.27
CA GLY A 81 -12.44 -10.79 6.15
C GLY A 81 -13.13 -10.41 7.47
N LYS A 82 -12.62 -10.86 8.62
CA LYS A 82 -13.16 -10.47 9.94
C LYS A 82 -13.10 -8.95 10.17
N PHE A 83 -11.98 -8.31 9.83
CA PHE A 83 -11.84 -6.87 9.94
C PHE A 83 -12.76 -6.14 8.96
N LEU A 84 -12.73 -6.55 7.69
CA LEU A 84 -13.50 -5.89 6.63
C LEU A 84 -15.01 -5.97 6.87
N ASN A 85 -15.50 -7.13 7.30
CA ASN A 85 -16.90 -7.32 7.64
C ASN A 85 -17.31 -6.46 8.84
N ALA A 86 -16.47 -6.41 9.89
CA ALA A 86 -16.74 -5.56 11.05
C ALA A 86 -16.72 -4.07 10.69
N TYR A 87 -15.90 -3.64 9.72
CA TYR A 87 -15.89 -2.27 9.23
C TYR A 87 -17.16 -1.96 8.43
N ALA A 88 -17.54 -2.83 7.49
CA ALA A 88 -18.79 -2.70 6.75
C ALA A 88 -20.02 -2.62 7.69
N ASP A 89 -20.10 -3.52 8.68
CA ASP A 89 -21.12 -3.50 9.72
C ASP A 89 -21.14 -2.18 10.47
N TYR A 90 -19.99 -1.72 10.95
CA TYR A 90 -19.91 -0.49 11.70
C TYR A 90 -20.41 0.71 10.88
N ILE A 91 -20.09 0.78 9.59
CA ILE A 91 -20.61 1.81 8.69
C ILE A 91 -22.13 1.69 8.58
N VAL A 92 -22.67 0.50 8.30
CA VAL A 92 -24.12 0.30 8.14
C VAL A 92 -24.91 0.59 9.43
N GLU A 93 -24.39 0.20 10.58
CA GLU A 93 -25.02 0.39 11.88
C GLU A 93 -25.00 1.86 12.34
N THR A 94 -23.92 2.58 12.04
CA THR A 94 -23.72 3.95 12.53
C THR A 94 -24.09 5.04 11.53
N CYS A 95 -24.14 4.71 10.25
CA CYS A 95 -24.54 5.64 9.22
C CYS A 95 -26.02 5.52 8.93
N GLY A 96 -26.77 6.54 9.38
CA GLY A 96 -28.18 6.70 9.05
C GLY A 96 -28.40 7.24 7.63
N LYS A 97 -29.68 7.43 7.29
CA LYS A 97 -30.13 7.92 5.97
C LYS A 97 -29.53 9.28 5.58
N ASP A 98 -29.21 10.12 6.57
CA ASP A 98 -28.70 11.47 6.33
C ASP A 98 -27.21 11.51 5.94
N PHE A 99 -26.53 10.36 5.89
CA PHE A 99 -25.16 10.14 5.40
C PHE A 99 -24.21 11.35 5.57
N ASN A 100 -24.04 11.75 6.83
CA ASN A 100 -23.34 12.96 7.22
C ASN A 100 -21.83 12.92 6.91
N THR A 101 -21.13 14.02 7.20
CA THR A 101 -19.69 14.17 6.96
C THR A 101 -18.86 13.02 7.56
N HIS A 102 -19.12 12.60 8.80
CA HIS A 102 -18.38 11.50 9.43
C HIS A 102 -18.63 10.16 8.73
N CYS A 103 -19.84 9.94 8.24
CA CYS A 103 -20.17 8.75 7.46
C CYS A 103 -19.50 8.74 6.09
N LYS A 104 -19.43 9.90 5.44
CA LYS A 104 -18.66 10.08 4.21
C LYS A 104 -17.17 9.80 4.43
N ASP A 105 -16.59 10.32 5.52
CA ASP A 105 -15.18 10.08 5.89
C ASP A 105 -14.90 8.57 6.05
N ARG A 106 -15.73 7.88 6.86
CA ARG A 106 -15.62 6.44 7.10
C ARG A 106 -15.81 5.61 5.83
N MET A 107 -16.81 5.94 5.02
CA MET A 107 -17.06 5.24 3.75
C MET A 107 -15.88 5.41 2.80
N ALA A 108 -15.38 6.63 2.62
CA ALA A 108 -14.23 6.89 1.77
C ALA A 108 -13.01 6.12 2.26
N HIS A 109 -12.71 6.16 3.57
CA HIS A 109 -11.61 5.38 4.14
C HIS A 109 -11.77 3.88 3.92
N PHE A 110 -12.95 3.32 4.18
CA PHE A 110 -13.19 1.89 3.99
C PHE A 110 -13.07 1.46 2.53
N LEU A 111 -13.60 2.25 1.58
CA LEU A 111 -13.40 2.02 0.14
C LEU A 111 -11.91 2.10 -0.25
N GLY A 112 -11.15 2.95 0.42
CA GLY A 112 -9.68 2.98 0.32
C GLY A 112 -9.05 1.66 0.76
N VAL A 113 -9.37 1.19 1.97
CA VAL A 113 -8.86 -0.10 2.50
C VAL A 113 -9.21 -1.26 1.57
N LEU A 114 -10.43 -1.25 1.04
CA LEU A 114 -10.86 -2.24 0.06
C LEU A 114 -10.05 -2.14 -1.25
N THR A 115 -9.73 -0.93 -1.71
CA THR A 115 -8.85 -0.71 -2.86
C THR A 115 -7.45 -1.25 -2.63
N HIS A 116 -6.89 -1.03 -1.43
CA HIS A 116 -5.59 -1.54 -1.00
C HIS A 116 -5.53 -3.07 -1.13
N ILE A 117 -6.40 -3.77 -0.41
CA ILE A 117 -6.43 -5.24 -0.39
C ILE A 117 -6.67 -5.82 -1.79
N ARG A 118 -7.53 -5.16 -2.58
CA ARG A 118 -7.78 -5.58 -3.95
C ARG A 118 -6.55 -5.40 -4.84
N SER A 119 -5.79 -4.33 -4.63
CA SER A 119 -4.51 -4.07 -5.29
C SER A 119 -3.51 -5.16 -4.93
N ASP A 120 -3.30 -5.47 -3.66
CA ASP A 120 -2.36 -6.53 -3.21
C ASP A 120 -2.66 -7.85 -3.88
N ILE A 121 -3.91 -8.27 -3.87
CA ILE A 121 -4.28 -9.60 -4.36
C ILE A 121 -4.04 -9.71 -5.87
N ARG A 122 -4.32 -8.65 -6.62
CA ARG A 122 -4.04 -8.60 -8.06
C ARG A 122 -2.55 -8.56 -8.32
N PHE A 123 -1.84 -7.71 -7.58
CA PHE A 123 -0.40 -7.56 -7.66
C PHE A 123 0.31 -8.88 -7.36
N ASP A 124 0.01 -9.53 -6.24
CA ASP A 124 0.59 -10.82 -5.85
C ASP A 124 0.31 -11.92 -6.87
N ARG A 125 -0.96 -12.00 -7.30
CA ARG A 125 -1.43 -13.06 -8.20
C ARG A 125 -0.78 -12.98 -9.58
N TYR A 126 -0.77 -11.80 -10.18
CA TYR A 126 -0.35 -11.65 -11.56
C TYR A 126 1.09 -11.18 -11.63
N PHE A 127 1.40 -10.14 -10.87
CA PHE A 127 2.70 -9.51 -10.94
C PHE A 127 3.77 -10.30 -10.18
N VAL A 128 3.63 -10.48 -8.86
CA VAL A 128 4.66 -11.11 -8.04
C VAL A 128 4.90 -12.56 -8.48
N THR A 129 3.84 -13.26 -8.87
CA THR A 129 3.93 -14.58 -9.49
C THR A 129 4.73 -14.57 -10.79
N ARG A 130 4.60 -13.52 -11.61
CA ARG A 130 5.38 -13.37 -12.84
C ARG A 130 6.82 -12.98 -12.55
N VAL A 131 7.10 -12.05 -11.64
CA VAL A 131 8.47 -11.78 -11.17
C VAL A 131 9.14 -13.05 -10.69
N ARG A 132 8.46 -13.85 -9.86
CA ARG A 132 9.01 -15.14 -9.43
C ARG A 132 9.42 -16.01 -10.61
N LYS A 133 8.56 -16.12 -11.63
CA LYS A 133 8.81 -16.96 -12.81
C LYS A 133 9.96 -16.42 -13.67
N GLU A 134 9.90 -15.15 -14.05
CA GLU A 134 10.84 -14.52 -14.97
C GLU A 134 12.23 -14.33 -14.33
N CYS A 135 12.25 -14.07 -13.02
CA CYS A 135 13.47 -13.81 -12.25
C CYS A 135 13.97 -15.05 -11.49
N LYS A 136 13.30 -16.20 -11.70
CA LYS A 136 13.68 -17.52 -11.17
C LYS A 136 13.85 -17.54 -9.65
N PHE A 137 13.07 -16.74 -8.93
CA PHE A 137 13.05 -16.78 -7.47
C PHE A 137 12.43 -18.09 -6.98
N LYS A 138 12.97 -18.64 -5.88
CA LYS A 138 12.55 -19.94 -5.33
C LYS A 138 11.18 -19.87 -4.65
N ASP A 139 10.82 -18.72 -4.08
CA ASP A 139 9.55 -18.49 -3.39
C ASP A 139 8.90 -17.17 -3.83
N VAL A 140 7.57 -17.10 -3.64
CA VAL A 140 6.78 -15.88 -3.85
C VAL A 140 6.96 -14.95 -2.64
N SER A 141 6.81 -15.50 -1.43
CA SER A 141 6.56 -14.74 -0.20
C SER A 141 7.75 -13.94 0.31
N ASN A 142 8.99 -14.32 -0.03
CA ASN A 142 10.17 -13.70 0.59
C ASN A 142 11.12 -13.06 -0.42
N ASN A 143 11.29 -13.64 -1.62
CA ASN A 143 12.20 -13.06 -2.60
C ASN A 143 11.47 -12.23 -3.66
N ALA A 144 10.40 -12.77 -4.24
CA ALA A 144 9.65 -12.05 -5.28
C ALA A 144 8.86 -10.86 -4.71
N GLN A 145 8.17 -11.06 -3.58
CA GLN A 145 7.42 -10.01 -2.89
C GLN A 145 8.36 -8.90 -2.42
N TYR A 146 9.39 -9.26 -1.67
CA TYR A 146 10.40 -8.32 -1.19
C TYR A 146 11.05 -7.54 -2.36
N TRP A 147 11.33 -8.22 -3.47
CA TRP A 147 11.86 -7.57 -4.67
C TRP A 147 10.86 -6.56 -5.24
N ALA A 148 9.58 -6.92 -5.33
CA ALA A 148 8.57 -6.03 -5.86
C ALA A 148 8.38 -4.81 -4.92
N ASP A 149 8.08 -5.05 -3.66
CA ASP A 149 7.69 -3.98 -2.72
C ASP A 149 8.81 -2.96 -2.48
N ASN A 150 10.07 -3.40 -2.34
CA ASN A 150 11.18 -2.49 -2.02
C ASN A 150 11.68 -1.65 -3.20
N HIS A 151 11.47 -2.10 -4.43
CA HIS A 151 12.18 -1.52 -5.58
C HIS A 151 11.28 -0.74 -6.52
N LEU A 152 10.00 -1.01 -6.47
CA LEU A 152 9.05 -0.41 -7.39
C LEU A 152 8.55 0.92 -6.88
N ASP A 153 8.30 1.05 -5.58
CA ASP A 153 7.85 2.31 -5.00
C ASP A 153 8.83 3.46 -5.25
N PRO A 154 10.16 3.29 -5.09
CA PRO A 154 11.12 4.29 -5.52
C PRO A 154 11.04 4.62 -7.03
N ILE A 155 10.89 3.62 -7.91
CA ILE A 155 10.71 3.86 -9.35
C ILE A 155 9.44 4.65 -9.59
N ALA A 156 8.33 4.26 -8.95
CA ALA A 156 7.05 4.91 -9.02
C ALA A 156 7.23 6.38 -8.65
N VAL A 157 7.74 6.67 -7.46
CA VAL A 157 7.96 8.03 -6.95
C VAL A 157 8.85 8.85 -7.90
N CYS A 158 9.94 8.27 -8.40
CA CYS A 158 10.88 8.97 -9.28
C CYS A 158 10.32 9.26 -10.69
N LYS A 159 9.76 8.24 -11.36
CA LYS A 159 9.16 8.38 -12.71
C LYS A 159 7.93 9.27 -12.70
N HIS A 160 7.20 9.19 -11.61
CA HIS A 160 5.94 9.86 -11.44
C HIS A 160 6.08 11.01 -10.42
N ARG A 161 7.21 11.73 -10.50
CA ARG A 161 7.45 12.95 -9.70
C ARG A 161 6.28 13.94 -9.78
N ASP A 162 5.72 14.07 -10.99
CA ASP A 162 4.52 14.88 -11.26
C ASP A 162 3.23 14.20 -10.84
N PHE A 163 3.21 12.88 -10.64
CA PHE A 163 2.00 12.18 -10.22
C PHE A 163 1.60 12.55 -8.81
N GLY A 164 2.56 12.78 -7.93
CA GLY A 164 2.25 13.37 -6.63
C GLY A 164 1.51 14.70 -6.77
N ALA A 165 1.92 15.56 -7.69
CA ALA A 165 1.24 16.83 -7.95
C ALA A 165 -0.09 16.64 -8.73
N LYS A 166 -0.12 15.76 -9.73
CA LYS A 166 -1.22 15.52 -10.68
C LYS A 166 -2.38 14.73 -10.07
N TYR A 167 -2.11 13.92 -9.05
CA TYR A 167 -3.09 13.08 -8.37
C TYR A 167 -3.26 13.45 -6.90
N GLY A 168 -2.53 14.47 -6.41
CA GLY A 168 -2.66 14.99 -5.06
C GLY A 168 -1.95 14.17 -3.99
N LEU A 169 -0.99 13.30 -4.36
CA LEU A 169 -0.18 12.56 -3.39
C LEU A 169 0.86 13.44 -2.68
N THR A 170 1.14 14.65 -3.17
CA THR A 170 1.92 15.67 -2.42
C THR A 170 1.25 16.11 -1.11
N TYR A 171 0.03 15.64 -0.83
CA TYR A 171 -0.80 16.13 0.27
C TYR A 171 -1.11 15.10 1.36
N ILE A 172 -0.59 13.88 1.30
CA ILE A 172 -0.68 12.96 2.46
C ILE A 172 0.49 13.27 3.40
N GLU A 173 0.52 14.50 3.93
CA GLU A 173 1.41 14.85 5.05
C GLU A 173 0.97 14.15 6.34
N LYS A 174 -0.30 13.73 6.37
CA LYS A 174 -0.97 13.09 7.49
C LYS A 174 -1.90 12.02 6.98
N VAL A 175 -1.81 10.83 7.54
CA VAL A 175 -2.75 9.74 7.24
C VAL A 175 -4.04 10.03 7.99
N GLU A 176 -5.13 10.22 7.26
CA GLU A 176 -6.44 10.40 7.86
C GLU A 176 -6.94 9.04 8.36
N CYS A 177 -7.02 8.89 9.68
CA CYS A 177 -7.47 7.65 10.31
C CYS A 177 -8.62 7.92 11.27
N PRO A 178 -9.74 7.18 11.17
CA PRO A 178 -10.86 7.35 12.07
C PRO A 178 -10.62 6.47 13.31
N ASP A 179 -9.69 6.86 14.19
CA ASP A 179 -9.26 6.05 15.36
C ASP A 179 -10.42 5.44 16.14
N ASP A 180 -11.45 6.25 16.45
CA ASP A 180 -12.62 5.79 17.21
C ASP A 180 -13.46 4.77 16.42
N THR A 181 -13.50 4.91 15.08
CA THR A 181 -14.13 3.94 14.19
C THR A 181 -13.33 2.65 14.19
N LEU A 182 -12.02 2.71 13.97
CA LEU A 182 -11.17 1.52 13.96
C LEU A 182 -11.23 0.77 15.30
N LEU A 183 -11.19 1.47 16.43
CA LEU A 183 -11.38 0.87 17.75
C LEU A 183 -12.70 0.10 17.87
N ALA A 184 -13.80 0.70 17.40
CA ALA A 184 -15.09 0.03 17.41
C ALA A 184 -15.11 -1.18 16.47
N VAL A 185 -14.49 -1.07 15.29
CA VAL A 185 -14.35 -2.17 14.33
C VAL A 185 -13.55 -3.33 14.93
N PHE A 186 -12.40 -3.06 15.56
CA PHE A 186 -11.60 -4.09 16.23
C PHE A 186 -12.36 -4.79 17.36
N LYS A 187 -13.11 -4.02 18.15
CA LYS A 187 -13.97 -4.57 19.20
C LYS A 187 -15.07 -5.45 18.60
N ASN A 188 -15.74 -5.00 17.53
CA ASN A 188 -16.79 -5.75 16.84
C ASN A 188 -16.26 -7.03 16.19
N ALA A 189 -15.02 -7.01 15.71
CA ALA A 189 -14.33 -8.17 15.16
C ALA A 189 -13.81 -9.15 16.24
N GLY A 190 -14.03 -8.87 17.52
CA GLY A 190 -13.62 -9.74 18.63
C GLY A 190 -12.12 -9.73 18.92
N THR A 191 -11.41 -8.67 18.52
CA THR A 191 -9.96 -8.54 18.76
C THR A 191 -9.64 -7.71 20.00
N LYS A 192 -8.38 -7.77 20.44
CA LYS A 192 -7.87 -7.03 21.61
C LYS A 192 -7.02 -5.81 21.21
N TYR A 193 -7.07 -5.39 19.95
CA TYR A 193 -6.27 -4.25 19.50
C TYR A 193 -6.73 -2.95 20.14
N THR A 194 -5.76 -2.17 20.60
CA THR A 194 -5.95 -0.95 21.38
C THR A 194 -5.70 0.29 20.53
N ARG A 195 -5.97 1.47 21.12
CA ARG A 195 -5.67 2.76 20.46
C ARG A 195 -4.18 2.91 20.20
N ASP A 196 -3.35 2.39 21.09
CA ASP A 196 -1.90 2.44 20.95
C ASP A 196 -1.42 1.56 19.80
N ASN A 197 -2.06 0.41 19.56
CA ASN A 197 -1.77 -0.42 18.37
C ASN A 197 -2.07 0.36 17.08
N ILE A 198 -3.22 1.04 17.00
CA ILE A 198 -3.61 1.87 15.86
C ILE A 198 -2.60 2.99 15.64
N LYS A 199 -2.34 3.80 16.67
CA LYS A 199 -1.40 4.93 16.60
C LYS A 199 -0.01 4.50 16.18
N LYS A 200 0.46 3.36 16.69
CA LYS A 200 1.76 2.80 16.29
C LYS A 200 1.76 2.45 14.80
N GLY A 201 0.75 1.71 14.32
CA GLY A 201 0.65 1.35 12.90
C GLY A 201 0.58 2.56 11.98
N LEU A 202 -0.23 3.57 12.34
CA LEU A 202 -0.33 4.82 11.58
C LEU A 202 0.99 5.59 11.55
N LYS A 203 1.70 5.65 12.68
CA LYS A 203 2.97 6.35 12.76
C LYS A 203 4.03 5.69 11.88
N GLU A 204 4.08 4.35 11.88
CA GLU A 204 4.97 3.59 11.00
C GLU A 204 4.62 3.85 9.52
N GLN A 205 3.33 3.84 9.19
CA GLN A 205 2.84 4.15 7.85
C GLN A 205 3.21 5.57 7.40
N GLU A 206 3.02 6.57 8.27
CA GLU A 206 3.43 7.97 8.01
C GLU A 206 4.95 8.10 7.83
N ASP A 207 5.74 7.39 8.63
CA ASP A 207 7.20 7.40 8.53
C ASP A 207 7.68 6.82 7.21
N MET A 208 7.05 5.73 6.73
CA MET A 208 7.35 5.13 5.43
C MET A 208 7.01 6.08 4.29
N LEU A 209 5.80 6.64 4.27
CA LEU A 209 5.42 7.66 3.28
C LEU A 209 6.39 8.84 3.26
N GLN A 210 6.72 9.39 4.43
CA GLN A 210 7.63 10.53 4.52
C GLN A 210 9.02 10.17 4.01
N MET A 211 9.49 8.95 4.26
CA MET A 211 10.77 8.48 3.77
C MET A 211 10.74 8.33 2.24
N GLU A 212 9.71 7.70 1.68
CA GLU A 212 9.50 7.58 0.24
C GLU A 212 9.43 8.94 -0.46
N PHE A 213 8.67 9.89 0.08
CA PHE A 213 8.56 11.22 -0.50
C PHE A 213 9.78 12.09 -0.26
N LYS A 214 10.56 11.88 0.82
CA LYS A 214 11.85 12.56 0.99
C LYS A 214 12.87 12.13 -0.06
N LEU A 215 12.78 10.91 -0.62
CA LEU A 215 13.60 10.51 -1.77
C LEU A 215 13.42 11.45 -2.97
N LYS A 216 12.24 12.10 -3.09
CA LYS A 216 11.95 13.11 -4.13
C LYS A 216 12.85 14.34 -4.05
N ASP A 217 13.28 14.72 -2.85
CA ASP A 217 14.14 15.89 -2.64
C ASP A 217 15.61 15.57 -2.96
N TYR A 218 15.96 14.29 -3.02
CA TYR A 218 17.25 13.81 -3.50
C TYR A 218 17.22 13.61 -5.01
N GLY A 219 17.01 14.68 -5.80
CA GLY A 219 16.96 14.61 -7.27
C GLY A 219 18.08 13.80 -7.95
N ILE A 220 19.24 13.67 -7.29
CA ILE A 220 20.39 12.84 -7.70
C ILE A 220 20.07 11.33 -7.65
N LEU A 221 19.29 10.87 -6.67
CA LEU A 221 18.86 9.47 -6.55
C LEU A 221 17.90 9.09 -7.68
N CYS A 222 16.93 9.94 -8.01
CA CYS A 222 16.02 9.65 -9.12
C CYS A 222 16.73 9.65 -10.47
N GLU A 223 17.59 10.63 -10.77
CA GLU A 223 18.33 10.64 -12.04
C GLU A 223 19.27 9.44 -12.17
N SER A 224 19.93 9.03 -11.08
CA SER A 224 20.80 7.84 -11.08
C SER A 224 20.01 6.53 -11.21
N TYR A 225 18.86 6.40 -10.53
CA TYR A 225 17.91 5.28 -10.69
C TYR A 225 17.43 5.16 -12.12
N LEU A 226 16.99 6.28 -12.71
CA LEU A 226 16.39 6.34 -14.04
C LEU A 226 17.40 6.11 -15.15
N ALA A 227 18.63 6.62 -15.00
CA ALA A 227 19.69 6.49 -16.00
C ALA A 227 20.31 5.09 -16.03
N ASN A 228 20.43 4.42 -14.88
CA ASN A 228 21.18 3.17 -14.77
C ASN A 228 20.31 1.93 -14.50
N GLY A 229 18.98 2.09 -14.44
CA GLY A 229 18.05 1.02 -14.08
C GLY A 229 18.37 0.37 -12.73
N SER A 230 19.12 1.08 -11.88
CA SER A 230 19.65 0.65 -10.59
C SER A 230 20.21 1.86 -9.86
N ILE A 231 20.19 1.86 -8.52
CA ILE A 231 21.20 2.65 -7.78
C ILE A 231 22.53 1.97 -8.09
N ARG A 232 23.20 2.39 -9.17
CA ARG A 232 24.64 2.30 -9.16
C ARG A 232 25.08 3.28 -8.10
N ASP A 233 25.39 2.76 -6.93
CA ASP A 233 26.17 3.48 -5.96
C ASP A 233 27.45 3.86 -6.70
N THR A 234 27.52 5.09 -7.21
CA THR A 234 28.69 5.61 -7.92
C THR A 234 29.77 5.91 -6.88
N ALA A 235 30.10 4.93 -6.05
CA ALA A 235 31.42 4.82 -5.46
C ALA A 235 32.34 4.41 -6.62
N THR A 236 32.84 5.41 -7.33
CA THR A 236 33.78 5.30 -8.46
C THR A 236 35.14 4.70 -8.09
N ASP A 237 35.27 4.05 -6.92
CA ASP A 237 36.53 3.54 -6.40
C ASP A 237 36.51 2.04 -6.06
N GLY A 238 35.48 1.29 -6.49
CA GLY A 238 35.51 -0.17 -6.49
C GLY A 238 35.69 -0.80 -5.11
N ARG A 239 35.35 -0.08 -4.04
CA ARG A 239 35.45 -0.57 -2.66
C ARG A 239 34.11 -0.47 -1.96
N ASP A 240 33.63 -1.66 -1.58
CA ASP A 240 32.60 -1.93 -0.58
C ASP A 240 31.18 -1.38 -0.86
N CYS A 241 30.41 -2.18 -1.61
CA CYS A 241 28.96 -2.28 -1.42
C CYS A 241 28.65 -2.29 0.08
N HIS A 242 27.84 -1.35 0.56
CA HIS A 242 27.52 -1.12 1.98
C HIS A 242 26.80 -2.27 2.72
N CYS A 243 26.73 -3.47 2.13
CA CYS A 243 26.15 -4.69 2.67
C CYS A 243 26.75 -5.09 4.03
N GLY A 244 28.05 -4.84 4.25
CA GLY A 244 28.71 -5.14 5.52
C GLY A 244 28.22 -4.30 6.72
N LYS A 245 27.66 -3.10 6.48
CA LYS A 245 27.11 -2.25 7.55
C LYS A 245 25.65 -2.58 7.89
N LEU A 246 24.95 -3.28 7.01
CA LEU A 246 23.55 -3.71 7.18
C LEU A 246 23.44 -5.16 7.73
N GLY A 247 24.57 -5.81 8.04
CA GLY A 247 24.58 -7.21 8.50
C GLY A 247 24.20 -8.22 7.41
N LEU A 248 24.20 -7.82 6.14
CA LEU A 248 23.94 -8.72 5.02
C LEU A 248 25.21 -9.51 4.65
N PRO A 249 25.07 -10.72 4.08
CA PRO A 249 26.22 -11.54 3.68
C PRO A 249 27.20 -10.80 2.77
N ARG A 250 28.51 -11.03 2.93
CA ARG A 250 29.59 -10.34 2.19
C ARG A 250 29.61 -10.58 0.68
N ASP A 251 28.76 -11.46 0.16
CA ASP A 251 28.74 -11.89 -1.24
C ASP A 251 27.64 -11.19 -2.07
N CYS A 252 27.05 -10.11 -1.56
CA CYS A 252 26.12 -9.27 -2.30
C CYS A 252 26.85 -8.50 -3.42
N THR A 253 27.02 -9.13 -4.58
CA THR A 253 27.33 -8.41 -5.82
C THR A 253 26.18 -7.45 -6.11
N CYS A 254 26.49 -6.15 -6.15
CA CYS A 254 25.57 -5.04 -6.42
C CYS A 254 25.10 -5.02 -7.87
N ASN A 255 24.34 -6.02 -8.27
CA ASN A 255 23.50 -5.98 -9.46
C ASN A 255 22.19 -6.71 -9.15
N TYR A 256 21.52 -6.22 -8.10
CA TYR A 256 20.18 -6.66 -7.69
C TYR A 256 19.15 -6.56 -8.85
N TRP A 257 19.40 -5.64 -9.79
CA TRP A 257 18.64 -5.43 -11.01
C TRP A 257 18.93 -6.46 -12.11
N ASP A 258 20.14 -7.03 -12.14
CA ASP A 258 20.47 -8.15 -13.03
C ASP A 258 19.80 -9.45 -12.56
N GLN A 259 19.41 -9.54 -11.30
CA GLN A 259 18.67 -10.71 -10.79
C GLN A 259 17.25 -10.76 -11.33
N CYS A 260 16.66 -9.61 -11.70
CA CYS A 260 15.29 -9.54 -12.20
C CYS A 260 15.11 -8.50 -13.32
N PRO A 261 15.72 -8.69 -14.52
CA PRO A 261 15.62 -7.73 -15.62
C PRO A 261 14.20 -7.55 -16.17
N TRP A 262 13.27 -8.45 -15.84
CA TRP A 262 11.87 -8.31 -16.18
C TRP A 262 11.13 -7.40 -15.21
N GLY A 263 11.22 -7.65 -13.90
CA GLY A 263 10.50 -6.87 -12.90
C GLY A 263 10.93 -5.41 -12.87
N SER A 264 12.17 -5.13 -13.26
CA SER A 264 12.75 -3.79 -13.25
C SER A 264 12.26 -2.84 -14.33
N ARG A 265 11.59 -3.37 -15.34
CA ARG A 265 11.21 -2.62 -16.52
C ARG A 265 9.94 -1.83 -16.27
N GLU A 266 10.04 -0.52 -16.45
CA GLU A 266 8.91 0.41 -16.32
C GLU A 266 7.71 -0.06 -17.15
N GLU A 267 7.95 -0.60 -18.35
CA GLU A 267 6.88 -1.02 -19.23
C GLU A 267 6.00 -2.14 -18.67
N ASN A 268 6.53 -2.94 -17.75
CA ASN A 268 5.78 -4.02 -17.12
C ASN A 268 4.86 -3.52 -15.99
N TYR A 269 5.03 -2.27 -15.54
CA TYR A 269 4.35 -1.72 -14.38
C TYR A 269 3.53 -0.46 -14.64
N TYR A 270 4.12 0.47 -15.39
CA TYR A 270 3.66 1.85 -15.51
C TYR A 270 3.31 2.23 -16.95
N SER A 271 3.74 1.43 -17.94
CA SER A 271 3.36 1.72 -19.33
C SER A 271 1.95 1.20 -19.62
N GLY A 272 1.21 1.98 -20.42
CA GLY A 272 -0.15 1.72 -20.88
C GLY A 272 -0.37 0.43 -21.68
N ASN A 273 0.58 -0.51 -21.65
CA ASN A 273 0.49 -1.84 -22.23
C ASN A 273 -0.35 -2.82 -21.40
N LYS A 274 -1.03 -2.37 -20.34
CA LYS A 274 -2.03 -3.13 -19.55
C LYS A 274 -1.64 -4.58 -19.28
N VAL A 275 -0.41 -4.77 -18.80
CA VAL A 275 0.02 -6.08 -18.32
C VAL A 275 -0.83 -6.44 -17.09
N GLU A 276 -1.32 -7.67 -17.00
CA GLU A 276 -2.09 -8.12 -15.83
C GLU A 276 -1.30 -7.88 -14.53
N GLY A 277 -1.94 -7.23 -13.55
CA GLY A 277 -1.33 -6.82 -12.29
C GLY A 277 -0.52 -5.51 -12.34
N SER A 278 -0.43 -4.85 -13.50
CA SER A 278 0.16 -3.50 -13.58
C SER A 278 -0.78 -2.44 -13.00
N ILE A 279 -0.26 -1.23 -12.75
CA ILE A 279 -1.05 -0.12 -12.21
C ILE A 279 -2.21 0.26 -13.15
N ASP A 280 -2.00 0.15 -14.47
CA ASP A 280 -3.06 0.42 -15.45
C ASP A 280 -4.13 -0.68 -15.48
N ASP A 281 -3.75 -1.96 -15.43
CA ASP A 281 -4.73 -3.06 -15.32
C ASP A 281 -5.58 -2.92 -14.05
N MET A 282 -4.92 -2.74 -12.90
CA MET A 282 -5.61 -2.62 -11.62
C MET A 282 -6.45 -1.35 -11.56
N GLY A 283 -5.85 -0.20 -11.84
CA GLY A 283 -6.44 1.11 -11.66
C GLY A 283 -7.46 1.52 -12.72
N GLU A 284 -7.42 0.96 -13.93
CA GLU A 284 -8.35 1.36 -15.00
C GLU A 284 -9.43 0.35 -15.31
N ASP A 285 -9.14 -0.96 -15.22
CA ASP A 285 -10.05 -1.97 -15.76
C ASP A 285 -10.84 -2.71 -14.68
N VAL A 286 -10.33 -2.77 -13.45
CA VAL A 286 -10.89 -3.68 -12.43
C VAL A 286 -11.41 -2.94 -11.22
N MET A 287 -10.66 -1.97 -10.74
CA MET A 287 -11.03 -1.23 -9.54
C MET A 287 -12.30 -0.38 -9.71
N PRO A 288 -12.54 0.33 -10.84
CA PRO A 288 -13.66 1.28 -10.92
C PRO A 288 -15.04 0.62 -10.79
N ASP A 289 -15.37 -0.33 -11.67
CA ASP A 289 -16.67 -1.00 -11.67
C ASP A 289 -16.90 -1.78 -10.35
N TRP A 290 -15.81 -2.26 -9.75
CA TRP A 290 -15.85 -2.96 -8.46
C TRP A 290 -16.13 -2.01 -7.28
N LEU A 291 -15.48 -0.84 -7.25
CA LEU A 291 -15.74 0.19 -6.23
C LEU A 291 -17.18 0.69 -6.31
N GLU A 292 -17.72 0.85 -7.52
CA GLU A 292 -19.12 1.22 -7.74
C GLU A 292 -20.09 0.19 -7.18
N THR A 293 -19.91 -1.07 -7.55
CA THR A 293 -20.75 -2.18 -7.07
C THR A 293 -20.72 -2.26 -5.54
N THR A 294 -19.53 -2.10 -4.95
CA THR A 294 -19.31 -2.11 -3.51
C THR A 294 -20.02 -0.94 -2.82
N TYR A 295 -19.84 0.26 -3.34
CA TYR A 295 -20.46 1.47 -2.81
C TYR A 295 -21.98 1.37 -2.86
N ASP A 296 -22.55 0.95 -3.99
CA ASP A 296 -24.00 0.81 -4.15
C ASP A 296 -24.58 -0.23 -3.18
N ALA A 297 -23.89 -1.35 -2.97
CA ALA A 297 -24.29 -2.37 -2.00
C ALA A 297 -24.29 -1.82 -0.56
N LEU A 298 -23.24 -1.09 -0.17
CA LEU A 298 -23.15 -0.47 1.16
C LEU A 298 -24.20 0.62 1.35
N MET A 299 -24.43 1.47 0.34
CA MET A 299 -25.48 2.49 0.39
C MET A 299 -26.88 1.88 0.47
N ALA A 300 -27.13 0.75 -0.20
CA ALA A 300 -28.37 0.00 -0.07
C ALA A 300 -28.54 -0.59 1.34
N ALA A 301 -27.45 -1.10 1.94
CA ALA A 301 -27.46 -1.60 3.31
C ALA A 301 -27.72 -0.48 4.33
N ILE A 302 -27.03 0.66 4.21
CA ILE A 302 -27.27 1.87 5.03
C ILE A 302 -28.74 2.30 4.99
N LYS A 303 -29.36 2.30 3.81
CA LYS A 303 -30.79 2.66 3.66
C LYS A 303 -31.73 1.71 4.41
N LYS A 304 -31.37 0.43 4.51
CA LYS A 304 -32.12 -0.58 5.28
C LYS A 304 -31.87 -0.47 6.79
N GLY A 305 -30.73 0.10 7.21
CA GLY A 305 -30.41 0.30 8.63
C GLY A 305 -30.37 -1.02 9.39
N LYS A 306 -31.13 -1.12 10.49
CA LYS A 306 -31.17 -2.34 11.35
C LYS A 306 -31.72 -3.58 10.64
N ASP A 307 -32.43 -3.42 9.54
CA ASP A 307 -32.96 -4.53 8.73
C ASP A 307 -31.91 -5.01 7.69
N ALA A 308 -30.75 -4.37 7.61
CA ALA A 308 -29.65 -4.83 6.79
C ALA A 308 -29.07 -6.14 7.35
N PRO A 309 -28.58 -7.05 6.48
CA PRO A 309 -27.83 -8.20 6.95
C PRO A 309 -26.56 -7.73 7.68
N VAL A 310 -26.30 -8.31 8.85
CA VAL A 310 -25.04 -8.12 9.57
C VAL A 310 -23.97 -8.97 8.91
N PHE A 311 -22.91 -8.34 8.43
CA PHE A 311 -21.78 -8.94 7.74
C PHE A 311 -20.92 -9.82 8.68
N ALA A 312 -20.77 -9.49 9.97
CA ALA A 312 -19.90 -10.19 10.91
C ALA A 312 -20.57 -11.32 11.72
N LYS A 313 -21.91 -11.32 11.89
CA LYS A 313 -22.61 -12.26 12.79
C LYS A 313 -22.95 -13.63 12.20
N LYS A 314 -22.68 -13.88 10.91
CA LYS A 314 -23.03 -15.14 10.25
C LYS A 314 -21.98 -16.26 10.36
N GLY A 315 -21.00 -16.13 11.27
CA GLY A 315 -19.82 -17.00 11.25
C GLY A 315 -18.97 -16.75 10.00
N ASP A 316 -17.91 -17.54 9.80
CA ASP A 316 -17.17 -17.53 8.53
C ASP A 316 -18.19 -17.66 7.40
N TRP A 317 -18.25 -16.66 6.52
CA TRP A 317 -19.35 -16.47 5.56
C TRP A 317 -19.65 -17.76 4.78
N PRO A 318 -20.92 -18.21 4.70
CA PRO A 318 -21.27 -19.36 3.87
C PRO A 318 -21.11 -18.98 2.39
N ALA A 319 -20.07 -19.49 1.72
CA ALA A 319 -19.92 -19.65 0.27
C ALA A 319 -20.13 -18.42 -0.67
N GLN A 320 -20.41 -17.22 -0.14
CA GLN A 320 -20.65 -15.97 -0.90
C GLN A 320 -19.80 -14.81 -0.39
N ASP A 321 -18.65 -15.13 0.18
CA ASP A 321 -17.70 -14.24 0.84
C ASP A 321 -17.44 -12.96 0.02
N LEU A 322 -17.44 -11.77 0.64
CA LEU A 322 -16.93 -10.53 0.02
C LEU A 322 -15.51 -10.76 -0.50
N CYS A 323 -14.74 -11.62 0.18
CA CYS A 323 -13.48 -12.12 -0.31
C CYS A 323 -13.68 -12.98 -1.58
N ARG A 324 -14.49 -14.05 -1.60
CA ARG A 324 -14.63 -14.95 -2.79
C ARG A 324 -15.48 -14.45 -3.96
N MET A 325 -16.44 -13.55 -3.73
CA MET A 325 -17.15 -12.85 -4.81
C MET A 325 -16.17 -11.97 -5.59
N TRP A 326 -15.13 -11.46 -4.92
CA TRP A 326 -14.28 -10.41 -5.46
C TRP A 326 -12.88 -10.91 -5.77
N ILE A 327 -12.31 -11.82 -4.98
CA ILE A 327 -10.99 -12.44 -5.07
C ILE A 327 -11.19 -13.90 -5.51
N PRO A 328 -10.53 -14.36 -6.60
CA PRO A 328 -10.74 -15.71 -7.08
C PRO A 328 -10.39 -16.73 -6.00
N SER A 329 -11.15 -17.83 -5.94
CA SER A 329 -10.99 -18.94 -4.99
C SER A 329 -9.60 -19.59 -4.95
N SER A 330 -8.70 -19.22 -5.86
CA SER A 330 -7.32 -19.68 -5.91
C SER A 330 -6.32 -18.78 -5.16
N ALA A 331 -6.74 -17.65 -4.61
CA ALA A 331 -5.88 -16.80 -3.79
C ALA A 331 -5.90 -17.30 -2.35
N LYS A 332 -4.73 -17.70 -1.82
CA LYS A 332 -4.55 -18.22 -0.46
C LYS A 332 -4.92 -17.24 0.68
N TYR A 333 -5.36 -16.04 0.35
CA TYR A 333 -5.72 -14.99 1.31
C TYR A 333 -7.16 -15.09 1.84
N CYS A 334 -8.04 -15.87 1.18
CA CYS A 334 -9.44 -16.04 1.57
C CYS A 334 -9.76 -17.43 2.15
N ASP A 335 -8.75 -18.20 2.55
CA ASP A 335 -8.89 -19.54 3.16
C ASP A 335 -8.51 -19.54 4.64
#